data_AF-W1X6V6-F1
#
_entry.id   AF-W1X6V6-F1
#
_cell.length_a   1.000
_cell.length_b   1.000
_cell.length_c   1.000
_cell.angle_alpha   90.00
_cell.angle_beta   90.00
_cell.angle_gamma   90.00
#
_symmetry.space_group_name_H-M   'P 1'
#
loop_
_entity.id
_entity.type
_entity.pdbx_description
1 polymer ?
#
loop_
_entity_poly.entity_id
_entity_poly.type
_entity_poly.pdbx_seq_one_letter_code
_entity_poly.pdbx_strand_id
1 'polypeptide(L)' 'EQTLKHCIEAKMLPADLMTRRAAIIMRGYISGLMENWLFAPQSFDLKKEARDYVAILLEMYLLCPTLRNPATNE' A
#
# COMPACT_ATOMS: atom_id res chain seq x y z
N GLU A 1 -3.79 -9.07 -5.29
CA GLU A 1 -4.69 -9.47 -4.17
C GLU A 1 -4.22 -10.72 -3.45
N GLN A 2 -3.90 -11.81 -4.16
CA GLN A 2 -3.47 -13.08 -3.54
C GLN A 2 -2.33 -12.91 -2.51
N THR A 3 -1.29 -12.14 -2.85
CA THR A 3 -0.18 -11.85 -1.92
C THR A 3 -0.64 -11.18 -0.63
N LEU A 4 -1.60 -10.24 -0.70
CA LEU A 4 -2.14 -9.58 0.50
C LEU A 4 -2.91 -10.57 1.37
N LYS A 5 -3.64 -11.51 0.76
CA LYS A 5 -4.32 -12.59 1.49
C LYS A 5 -3.32 -13.50 2.21
N HIS A 6 -2.24 -13.91 1.55
CA HIS A 6 -1.18 -14.68 2.21
C HIS A 6 -0.54 -13.92 3.38
N CYS A 7 -0.36 -12.60 3.26
CA CYS A 7 0.14 -11.79 4.38
C CYS A 7 -0.83 -11.73 5.56
N ILE A 8 -2.14 -11.73 5.30
CA ILE A 8 -3.18 -11.83 6.33
C ILE A 8 -3.14 -13.20 7.01
N GLU A 9 -3.05 -14.28 6.23
CA GLU A 9 -2.93 -15.66 6.75
C GLU A 9 -1.67 -15.82 7.63
N ALA A 10 -0.58 -15.14 7.27
CA ALA A 10 0.66 -15.08 8.05
C ALA A 10 0.63 -14.05 9.20
N LYS A 11 -0.51 -13.41 9.49
CA LYS A 11 -0.70 -12.39 10.55
C LYS A 11 0.19 -11.15 10.42
N MET A 12 0.69 -10.86 9.22
CA MET A 12 1.51 -9.68 8.93
C MET A 12 0.67 -8.45 8.55
N LEU A 13 -0.57 -8.67 8.11
CA LEU A 13 -1.55 -7.62 7.82
C LEU A 13 -2.85 -7.91 8.59
N PRO A 14 -3.66 -6.89 8.93
CA PRO A 14 -4.86 -7.12 9.71
C PRO A 14 -5.92 -7.88 8.93
N ALA A 15 -6.64 -8.76 9.63
CA ALA A 15 -7.58 -9.70 9.04
C ALA A 15 -8.78 -9.04 8.33
N ASP A 16 -9.10 -7.83 8.72
CA ASP A 16 -10.17 -6.99 8.18
C ASP A 16 -9.70 -6.05 7.06
N LEU A 17 -8.46 -6.17 6.55
CA LEU A 17 -7.96 -5.37 5.44
C LEU A 17 -8.78 -5.62 4.16
N MET A 18 -9.24 -4.55 3.52
CA MET A 18 -9.93 -4.60 2.22
C MET A 18 -8.94 -4.90 1.07
N THR A 19 -8.59 -6.17 0.86
CA THR A 19 -7.50 -6.57 -0.06
C THR A 19 -7.68 -6.06 -1.50
N ARG A 20 -8.91 -5.96 -2.00
CA ARG A 20 -9.19 -5.38 -3.33
C ARG A 20 -8.82 -3.90 -3.41
N ARG A 21 -9.25 -3.11 -2.42
CA ARG A 21 -8.94 -1.67 -2.36
C ARG A 21 -7.44 -1.46 -2.16
N ALA A 22 -6.82 -2.22 -1.25
CA ALA A 22 -5.38 -2.18 -1.02
C ALA A 22 -4.57 -2.48 -2.29
N ALA A 23 -4.97 -3.46 -3.10
CA ALA A 23 -4.31 -3.77 -4.37
C ALA A 23 -4.47 -2.67 -5.43
N ILE A 24 -5.63 -2.01 -5.49
CA ILE A 24 -5.84 -0.85 -6.38
C ILE A 24 -4.93 0.30 -5.96
N ILE A 25 -4.85 0.59 -4.67
CA ILE A 25 -3.97 1.62 -4.11
C ILE A 25 -2.50 1.29 -4.39
N MET A 26 -2.07 0.03 -4.22
CA MET A 26 -0.71 -0.41 -4.56
C MET A 26 -0.32 0.02 -5.97
N ARG A 27 -1.17 -0.33 -6.95
CA ARG A 27 -0.91 -0.05 -8.35
C ARG A 27 -0.85 1.45 -8.60
N GLY A 28 -1.82 2.21 -8.10
CA GLY A 28 -1.85 3.66 -8.28
C GLY A 28 -0.64 4.35 -7.64
N TYR A 29 -0.28 3.95 -6.42
CA TYR A 29 0.83 4.52 -5.67
C TYR A 29 2.18 4.26 -6.36
N ILE A 30 2.46 3.01 -6.73
CA ILE A 30 3.74 2.65 -7.36
C ILE A 30 3.83 3.21 -8.79
N SER A 31 2.79 3.09 -9.61
CA SER A 31 2.79 3.67 -10.96
C SER A 31 2.92 5.19 -10.91
N GLY A 32 2.18 5.87 -10.03
CA GLY A 32 2.26 7.33 -9.89
C GLY A 32 3.64 7.82 -9.42
N LEU A 33 4.28 7.10 -8.48
CA LEU A 33 5.67 7.42 -8.08
C LEU A 33 6.64 7.32 -9.27
N MET A 34 6.56 6.24 -10.05
CA MET A 34 7.41 6.06 -11.23
C MET A 34 7.13 7.10 -12.30
N GLU A 35 5.85 7.39 -12.60
CA GLU A 35 5.44 8.39 -13.58
C GLU A 35 5.91 9.80 -13.19
N ASN A 36 5.72 10.20 -11.93
CA ASN A 36 6.18 11.49 -11.42
C ASN A 36 7.71 11.62 -11.52
N TRP A 37 8.44 10.56 -11.17
CA TRP A 37 9.89 10.56 -11.28
C TRP A 37 10.37 10.60 -12.73
N LEU A 38 9.76 9.83 -13.64
CA LEU A 38 10.11 9.84 -15.06
C LEU A 38 9.80 11.19 -15.73
N PHE A 39 8.74 11.87 -15.28
CA PHE A 39 8.38 13.19 -15.78
C PHE A 39 9.35 14.28 -15.29
N ALA A 40 9.80 14.21 -14.04
CA ALA A 40 10.72 15.18 -13.45
C ALA A 40 11.75 14.50 -12.52
N PRO A 41 12.80 13.87 -13.05
CA PRO A 41 13.75 13.06 -12.26
C PRO A 41 14.57 13.88 -11.24
N GLN A 42 14.63 15.20 -11.42
CA GLN A 42 15.26 16.15 -10.51
C GLN A 42 14.36 16.59 -9.33
N SER A 43 13.07 16.22 -9.34
CA SER A 43 12.12 16.66 -8.31
C SER A 43 12.30 15.93 -6.98
N PHE A 44 12.75 14.66 -7.01
CA PHE A 44 13.06 13.87 -5.82
C PHE A 44 13.99 12.69 -6.18
N ASP A 45 14.71 12.15 -5.19
CA ASP A 45 15.64 11.04 -5.38
C ASP A 45 14.91 9.71 -5.15
N LEU A 46 14.25 9.21 -6.20
CA LEU A 46 13.52 7.95 -6.13
C LEU A 46 14.41 6.79 -5.66
N LYS A 47 15.68 6.74 -6.06
CA LYS A 47 16.57 5.63 -5.67
C LYS A 47 16.85 5.64 -4.17
N LYS A 48 17.08 6.82 -3.60
CA LYS A 48 17.32 6.99 -2.16
C LYS A 48 16.05 6.78 -1.34
N GLU A 49 14.91 7.31 -1.80
CA GLU A 49 13.65 7.35 -1.03
C GLU A 49 12.74 6.14 -1.28
N ALA A 50 13.02 5.29 -2.28
CA ALA A 50 12.18 4.14 -2.64
C ALA A 50 11.83 3.24 -1.44
N ARG A 51 12.79 3.00 -0.54
CA ARG A 51 12.55 2.17 0.65
C ARG A 51 11.48 2.79 1.56
N ASP A 52 11.54 4.09 1.75
CA ASP A 52 10.62 4.83 2.62
C ASP A 52 9.23 4.89 1.98
N TYR A 53 9.13 5.11 0.66
CA TYR A 53 7.84 5.05 -0.04
C TYR A 53 7.18 3.67 0.04
N VAL A 54 7.96 2.58 -0.05
CA VAL A 54 7.42 1.23 0.15
C VAL A 54 6.99 1.02 1.60
N ALA A 55 7.75 1.51 2.58
CA ALA A 55 7.37 1.43 3.99
C ALA A 55 6.05 2.18 4.26
N ILE A 56 5.90 3.40 3.73
CA ILE A 56 4.67 4.20 3.81
C ILE A 56 3.47 3.44 3.24
N LEU A 57 3.63 2.76 2.10
CA LEU A 57 2.56 1.94 1.51
C LEU A 57 2.15 0.80 2.45
N LEU A 58 3.11 0.13 3.10
CA LEU A 58 2.83 -0.95 4.04
C LEU A 58 2.19 -0.43 5.34
N GLU A 59 2.67 0.70 5.87
CA GLU A 59 2.08 1.38 7.02
C GLU A 59 0.63 1.78 6.76
N MET A 60 0.31 2.26 5.54
CA MET A 60 -1.06 2.54 5.14
C MET A 60 -1.96 1.29 5.23
N TYR A 61 -1.45 0.11 4.88
CA TYR A 61 -2.19 -1.16 5.07
C TYR A 61 -2.34 -1.59 6.53
N LEU A 62 -1.48 -1.09 7.42
CA LEU A 62 -1.48 -1.42 8.84
C LEU A 62 -2.29 -0.42 9.68
N LEU A 63 -2.36 0.85 9.27
CA LEU A 63 -2.81 1.92 10.14
C LEU A 63 -4.07 2.65 9.65
N CYS A 64 -4.40 2.62 8.36
CA CYS A 64 -5.55 3.37 7.86
C CYS A 64 -6.88 2.67 8.17
N PRO A 65 -7.76 3.24 9.03
CA PRO A 65 -9.03 2.61 9.38
C PRO A 65 -10.01 2.58 8.20
N THR A 66 -9.91 3.53 7.27
CA THR A 66 -10.73 3.59 6.05
C THR A 66 -10.40 2.48 5.04
N LEU A 67 -9.31 1.74 5.25
CA LEU A 67 -8.92 0.57 4.46
C LEU A 67 -9.31 -0.75 5.13
N ARG A 68 -10.03 -0.68 6.25
CA ARG A 68 -10.65 -1.82 6.93
C ARG A 68 -12.06 -2.05 6.42
N ASN A 69 -12.49 -3.30 6.45
CA ASN A 69 -13.92 -3.59 6.36
C ASN A 69 -14.59 -2.88 7.55
N PRO A 70 -15.73 -2.20 7.34
CA PRO A 70 -16.50 -1.67 8.45
C PRO A 70 -16.78 -2.83 9.41
N ALA A 71 -16.66 -2.58 10.71
CA ALA A 71 -17.01 -3.57 11.72
C ALA A 71 -18.44 -4.03 11.44
N THR A 72 -18.60 -5.24 10.90
CA THR A 72 -19.85 -5.96 10.99
C THR A 72 -19.99 -6.26 12.48
N ASN A 73 -20.77 -5.42 13.16
CA ASN A 73 -21.29 -5.74 14.48
C ASN A 73 -22.14 -7.00 14.28
N GLU A 74 -21.56 -8.17 14.51
CA GLU A 74 -22.31 -9.38 14.88
C GLU A 74 -22.78 -9.28 16.33
#